data_AF-A0A1I7X053-F1
#
_entry.id   AF-A0A1I7X053-F1
#
_cell.length_a   1.000
_cell.length_b   1.000
_cell.length_c   1.000
_cell.angle_alpha   90.00
_cell.angle_beta   90.00
_cell.angle_gamma   90.00
#
_symmetry.space_group_name_H-M   'P 1'
#
loop_
_entity.id
_entity.type
_entity.pdbx_description
1 polymer ?
#
loop_
_entity_poly.entity_id
_entity_poly.type
_entity_poly.pdbx_seq_one_letter_code
_entity_poly.pdbx_strand_id
1 'polypeptide(L)'
;MESCSNGAAGDSFAAGDSFASRETNLIDLYDVQMDCSRGEVYASTAATDLLADLSLAEDCERDRQLSVLYLEGYEKVLGTFQSWTEQEQMDFMERALQRMGHYQLGHIDRFIRPMLQRDFISHLPSQLAENILRHTDARSLAACEAVSTSWRNVLAVGQLWRKLIERNVRADNLWRGLSEKRRWKKYIMISREAAAQLICDSLGRPYEALRGSFEMIMMQHHFYRIIYIYIICFFYYFT
;
A
#
# COMPACT_ATOMS: atom_id res chain seq x y z
N MET A 1 57.29 -73.35 -14.24
CA MET A 1 55.89 -73.30 -13.77
C MET A 1 55.61 -71.86 -13.42
N GLU A 2 55.13 -71.12 -14.40
CA GLU A 2 54.73 -69.71 -14.29
C GLU A 2 53.33 -69.65 -13.69
N SER A 3 53.17 -68.84 -12.65
CA SER A 3 51.87 -68.38 -12.15
C SER A 3 52.06 -67.02 -11.47
N CYS A 4 51.45 -65.97 -12.02
CA CYS A 4 50.63 -65.00 -11.28
C CYS A 4 50.07 -63.96 -12.26
N SER A 5 48.74 -63.88 -12.30
CA SER A 5 47.92 -63.15 -13.27
C SER A 5 47.33 -61.87 -12.69
N ASN A 6 47.12 -60.90 -13.59
CA ASN A 6 46.10 -59.83 -13.60
C ASN A 6 46.21 -58.73 -12.51
N GLY A 7 45.95 -57.45 -12.76
CA GLY A 7 45.41 -56.72 -13.91
C GLY A 7 45.15 -55.27 -13.44
N ALA A 8 45.38 -54.30 -14.32
CA ALA A 8 45.39 -52.87 -14.02
C ALA A 8 43.99 -52.27 -13.76
N ALA A 9 43.92 -51.32 -12.81
CA ALA A 9 42.86 -50.31 -12.65
C ALA A 9 43.57 -48.94 -12.62
N GLY A 10 43.17 -47.88 -13.31
CA GLY A 10 41.89 -47.55 -13.93
C GLY A 10 41.41 -46.22 -13.35
N ASP A 11 41.99 -45.10 -13.80
CA ASP A 11 41.50 -43.74 -13.54
C ASP A 11 40.19 -43.51 -14.29
N SER A 12 39.15 -43.06 -13.58
CA SER A 12 38.02 -42.37 -14.21
C SER A 12 37.31 -41.42 -13.25
N PHE A 13 37.34 -40.16 -13.68
CA PHE A 13 36.63 -38.96 -13.27
C PHE A 13 35.10 -39.12 -13.42
N ALA A 14 34.34 -38.91 -12.34
CA ALA A 14 32.92 -38.51 -12.36
C ALA A 14 32.42 -38.22 -10.93
N ALA A 15 32.44 -36.95 -10.50
CA ALA A 15 31.60 -36.50 -9.38
C ALA A 15 30.40 -35.77 -9.99
N GLY A 16 29.31 -36.50 -10.13
CA GLY A 16 28.06 -36.04 -10.72
C GLY A 16 27.32 -35.05 -9.82
N ASP A 17 26.84 -34.01 -10.48
CA ASP A 17 25.76 -33.10 -10.09
C ASP A 17 24.64 -33.79 -9.29
N SER A 18 24.36 -33.27 -8.09
CA SER A 18 23.10 -33.57 -7.39
C SER A 18 22.54 -32.40 -6.58
N PHE A 19 22.91 -31.16 -6.91
CA PHE A 19 22.35 -29.96 -6.25
C PHE A 19 21.39 -29.14 -7.14
N ALA A 20 21.09 -29.61 -8.36
CA ALA A 20 20.36 -28.85 -9.38
C ALA A 20 18.89 -29.30 -9.60
N SER A 21 18.26 -30.00 -8.65
CA SER A 21 16.90 -30.55 -8.84
C SER A 21 15.85 -30.10 -7.82
N ARG A 22 16.04 -28.97 -7.13
CA ARG A 22 14.90 -28.27 -6.51
C ARG A 22 14.34 -27.26 -7.51
N GLU A 23 13.49 -27.79 -8.38
CA GLU A 23 12.71 -27.06 -9.35
C GLU A 23 12.02 -25.86 -8.72
N THR A 24 12.31 -24.72 -9.32
CA THR A 24 11.68 -23.42 -9.16
C THR A 24 10.21 -23.47 -9.59
N ASN A 25 9.35 -23.99 -8.72
CA ASN A 25 7.91 -23.93 -8.88
C ASN A 25 7.33 -22.82 -8.01
N LEU A 26 6.86 -21.80 -8.73
CA LEU A 26 6.00 -20.72 -8.26
C LEU A 26 6.60 -19.81 -7.18
N ILE A 27 6.14 -18.56 -7.18
CA ILE A 27 6.00 -17.79 -5.95
C ILE A 27 5.45 -18.77 -4.91
N ASP A 28 6.19 -19.07 -3.84
CA ASP A 28 5.73 -20.03 -2.83
C ASP A 28 4.27 -19.70 -2.53
N LEU A 29 3.37 -20.62 -2.91
CA LEU A 29 1.92 -20.43 -2.80
C LEU A 29 1.51 -20.09 -1.37
N TYR A 30 2.39 -20.34 -0.39
CA TYR A 30 2.24 -19.96 1.00
C TYR A 30 2.18 -18.44 1.25
N ASP A 31 2.91 -17.62 0.50
CA ASP A 31 2.94 -16.15 0.73
C ASP A 31 1.69 -15.45 0.17
N VAL A 32 1.10 -15.94 -0.91
CA VAL A 32 -0.14 -15.39 -1.50
C VAL A 32 -1.40 -15.93 -0.79
N GLN A 33 -1.33 -17.14 -0.23
CA GLN A 33 -2.46 -17.80 0.43
C GLN A 33 -2.72 -17.28 1.85
N MET A 34 -1.72 -16.65 2.48
CA MET A 34 -1.83 -16.11 3.85
C MET A 34 -2.76 -14.90 3.99
N ASP A 35 -3.14 -14.22 2.90
CA ASP A 35 -4.01 -13.02 2.98
C ASP A 35 -5.43 -13.21 2.43
N CYS A 36 -5.69 -14.24 1.61
CA CYS A 36 -7.03 -14.44 1.04
C CYS A 36 -8.03 -15.10 2.01
N SER A 37 -7.51 -15.74 3.07
CA SER A 37 -8.32 -16.37 4.12
C SER A 37 -8.66 -15.41 5.28
N ARG A 38 -8.14 -14.18 5.25
CA ARG A 38 -8.65 -13.08 6.06
C ARG A 38 -9.82 -12.42 5.33
N GLY A 39 -10.85 -13.22 5.08
CA GLY A 39 -12.21 -12.69 5.16
C GLY A 39 -12.33 -12.03 6.53
N GLU A 40 -12.74 -10.78 6.52
CA GLU A 40 -12.98 -9.95 7.68
C GLU A 40 -13.98 -10.65 8.62
N VAL A 41 -13.49 -11.48 9.52
CA VAL A 41 -14.03 -11.52 10.87
C VAL A 41 -13.22 -10.50 11.63
N TYR A 42 -13.58 -9.23 11.47
CA TYR A 42 -13.50 -8.31 12.59
C TYR A 42 -14.45 -8.88 13.64
N ALA A 43 -13.98 -9.84 14.42
CA ALA A 43 -14.28 -9.77 15.83
C ALA A 43 -13.60 -8.46 16.24
N SER A 44 -14.37 -7.36 16.22
CA SER A 44 -14.13 -6.26 17.13
C SER A 44 -13.88 -6.94 18.46
N THR A 45 -12.61 -7.03 18.87
CA THR A 45 -12.35 -7.37 20.26
C THR A 45 -13.05 -6.26 21.01
N ALA A 46 -14.04 -6.59 21.83
CA ALA A 46 -14.80 -5.59 22.57
C ALA A 46 -13.84 -4.59 23.26
N ALA A 47 -12.63 -5.02 23.60
CA ALA A 47 -11.53 -4.19 24.06
C ALA A 47 -11.08 -3.07 23.08
N THR A 48 -10.96 -3.29 21.77
CA THR A 48 -10.56 -2.25 20.81
C THR A 48 -11.68 -1.25 20.51
N ASP A 49 -12.94 -1.71 20.49
CA ASP A 49 -14.10 -0.80 20.41
C ASP A 49 -14.29 -0.04 21.72
N LEU A 50 -14.07 -0.69 22.88
CA LEU A 50 -14.06 -0.02 24.18
C LEU A 50 -12.88 0.95 24.32
N LEU A 51 -11.72 0.68 23.71
CA LEU A 51 -10.58 1.61 23.71
C LEU A 51 -10.79 2.79 22.76
N ALA A 52 -11.50 2.58 21.64
CA ALA A 52 -11.97 3.67 20.79
C ALA A 52 -13.05 4.51 21.50
N ASP A 53 -13.98 3.87 22.22
CA ASP A 53 -14.96 4.53 23.09
C ASP A 53 -14.31 5.24 24.27
N LEU A 54 -13.19 4.75 24.82
CA LEU A 54 -12.41 5.44 25.83
C LEU A 54 -11.69 6.66 25.24
N SER A 55 -11.21 6.59 24.00
CA SER A 55 -10.63 7.74 23.28
C SER A 55 -11.69 8.78 22.87
N LEU A 56 -12.92 8.36 22.58
CA LEU A 56 -14.07 9.27 22.38
C LEU A 56 -14.62 9.79 23.71
N ALA A 57 -14.52 9.02 24.80
CA ALA A 57 -14.87 9.46 26.14
C ALA A 57 -13.85 10.48 26.68
N GLU A 58 -12.57 10.38 26.30
CA GLU A 58 -11.57 11.43 26.55
C GLU A 58 -11.90 12.74 25.81
N ASP A 59 -12.63 12.67 24.68
CA ASP A 59 -13.19 13.84 24.00
C ASP A 59 -14.46 14.38 24.69
N CYS A 60 -15.23 13.49 25.34
CA CYS A 60 -16.44 13.83 26.11
C CYS A 60 -16.12 14.44 27.48
N GLU A 61 -14.96 14.12 28.08
CA GLU A 61 -14.47 14.79 29.31
C GLU A 61 -13.98 16.24 29.08
N ARG A 62 -13.84 16.67 27.82
CA ARG A 62 -13.44 18.04 27.45
C ARG A 62 -14.60 19.03 27.43
N ASP A 63 -15.84 18.58 27.59
CA ASP A 63 -16.98 19.40 28.04
C ASP A 63 -16.86 19.76 29.54
N ARG A 64 -15.65 20.16 29.96
CA ARG A 64 -15.41 20.88 31.21
C ARG A 64 -16.17 22.20 31.14
N GLN A 65 -17.43 22.15 31.56
CA GLN A 65 -18.31 23.24 32.00
C GLN A 65 -17.89 24.62 31.50
N LEU A 66 -18.23 24.91 30.24
CA LEU A 66 -18.24 26.26 29.71
C LEU A 66 -19.06 27.15 30.64
N SER A 67 -18.51 28.30 31.05
CA SER A 67 -19.20 29.19 31.97
C SER A 67 -20.53 29.68 31.39
N VAL A 68 -21.54 29.87 32.24
CA VAL A 68 -22.86 30.42 31.82
C VAL A 68 -22.70 31.76 31.10
N LEU A 69 -21.80 32.64 31.59
CA LEU A 69 -21.49 33.92 30.95
C LEU A 69 -20.94 33.77 29.52
N TYR A 70 -20.12 32.75 29.28
CA TYR A 70 -19.65 32.45 27.94
C TYR A 70 -20.81 31.98 27.06
N LEU A 71 -21.64 31.06 27.55
CA LEU A 71 -22.77 30.49 26.80
C LEU A 71 -23.84 31.54 26.44
N GLU A 72 -24.06 32.54 27.29
CA GLU A 72 -24.97 33.65 27.00
C GLU A 72 -24.36 34.68 26.04
N GLY A 73 -23.03 34.81 26.02
CA GLY A 73 -22.34 35.87 25.28
C GLY A 73 -21.75 35.47 23.93
N TYR A 74 -21.39 34.19 23.73
CA TYR A 74 -20.58 33.78 22.57
C TYR A 74 -21.33 33.93 21.25
N GLU A 75 -22.64 33.64 21.20
CA GLU A 75 -23.46 33.82 20.00
C GLU A 75 -23.48 35.27 19.52
N LYS A 76 -23.53 36.22 20.45
CA LYS A 76 -23.46 37.65 20.10
C LYS A 76 -22.10 38.01 19.49
N VAL A 77 -21.01 37.46 20.02
CA VAL A 77 -19.67 37.67 19.47
C VAL A 77 -19.56 37.05 18.08
N LEU A 78 -20.06 35.83 17.88
CA LEU A 78 -20.08 35.18 16.56
C LEU A 78 -20.94 35.95 15.55
N GLY A 79 -22.12 36.43 15.93
CA GLY A 79 -22.97 37.25 15.06
C GLY A 79 -22.31 38.58 14.69
N THR A 80 -21.61 39.22 15.64
CA THR A 80 -20.84 40.44 15.37
C THR A 80 -19.67 40.16 14.42
N PHE A 81 -18.92 39.09 14.67
CA PHE A 81 -17.83 38.63 13.82
C PHE A 81 -18.28 38.38 12.37
N GLN A 82 -19.42 37.73 12.18
CA GLN A 82 -19.98 37.47 10.84
C GLN A 82 -20.38 38.75 10.09
N SER A 83 -20.73 39.83 10.79
CA SER A 83 -21.08 41.12 10.18
C SER A 83 -19.87 41.95 9.73
N TRP A 84 -18.67 41.60 10.18
CA TRP A 84 -17.44 42.27 9.79
C TRP A 84 -16.97 41.85 8.39
N THR A 85 -16.15 42.69 7.77
CA THR A 85 -15.45 42.37 6.52
C THR A 85 -14.40 41.29 6.72
N GLU A 86 -13.97 40.61 5.64
CA GLU A 86 -12.91 39.60 5.72
C GLU A 86 -11.62 40.14 6.34
N GLN A 87 -11.24 41.39 6.07
CA GLN A 87 -10.04 42.01 6.65
C GLN A 87 -10.17 42.22 8.16
N GLU A 88 -11.34 42.67 8.63
CA GLU A 88 -11.62 42.86 10.06
C GLU A 88 -11.70 41.53 10.80
N GLN A 89 -12.29 40.50 10.18
CA GLN A 89 -12.27 39.14 10.71
C GLN A 89 -10.85 38.61 10.87
N MET A 90 -10.00 38.81 9.87
CA MET A 90 -8.59 38.39 9.92
C MET A 90 -7.80 39.16 11.00
N ASP A 91 -7.90 40.48 11.07
CA ASP A 91 -7.25 41.29 12.13
C ASP A 91 -7.72 40.86 13.54
N PHE A 92 -9.02 40.62 13.72
CA PHE A 92 -9.54 40.13 14.99
C PHE A 92 -8.97 38.74 15.35
N MET A 93 -8.96 37.81 14.39
CA MET A 93 -8.41 36.47 14.60
C MET A 93 -6.91 36.52 14.94
N GLU A 94 -6.12 37.35 14.26
CA GLU A 94 -4.70 37.54 14.58
C GLU A 94 -4.51 38.06 16.01
N ARG A 95 -5.27 39.10 16.41
CA ARG A 95 -5.22 39.65 17.76
C ARG A 95 -5.69 38.66 18.82
N ALA A 96 -6.65 37.81 18.50
CA ALA A 96 -7.12 36.75 19.40
C ALA A 96 -6.04 35.68 19.58
N LEU A 97 -5.46 35.19 18.49
CA LEU A 97 -4.39 34.18 18.52
C LEU A 97 -3.14 34.67 19.26
N GLN A 98 -2.75 35.94 19.10
CA GLN A 98 -1.62 36.54 19.83
C GLN A 98 -1.79 36.56 21.35
N ARG A 99 -3.03 36.44 21.86
CA ARG A 99 -3.33 36.41 23.30
C ARG A 99 -3.46 35.00 23.87
N MET A 100 -3.37 33.98 23.03
CA MET A 100 -3.49 32.58 23.44
C MET A 100 -2.14 31.99 23.81
N GLY A 101 -2.15 31.02 24.73
CA GLY A 101 -0.96 30.29 25.13
C GLY A 101 -0.54 29.23 24.10
N HIS A 102 0.70 28.75 24.18
CA HIS A 102 1.27 27.77 23.27
C HIS A 102 0.43 26.48 23.15
N TYR A 103 -0.15 26.00 24.25
CA TYR A 103 -1.04 24.83 24.23
C TYR A 103 -2.32 25.08 23.42
N GLN A 104 -2.96 26.25 23.61
CA GLN A 104 -4.18 26.62 22.89
C GLN A 104 -3.90 26.82 21.40
N LEU A 105 -2.77 27.45 21.07
CA LEU A 105 -2.33 27.59 19.68
C LEU A 105 -2.07 26.24 19.02
N GLY A 106 -1.44 25.29 19.72
CA GLY A 106 -1.28 23.92 19.23
C GLY A 106 -2.61 23.18 19.04
N HIS A 107 -3.60 23.46 19.89
CA HIS A 107 -4.95 22.91 19.74
C HIS A 107 -5.66 23.48 18.49
N ILE A 108 -5.64 24.81 18.32
CA ILE A 108 -6.22 25.49 17.15
C ILE A 108 -5.54 25.06 15.86
N ASP A 109 -4.22 24.94 15.86
CA ASP A 109 -3.47 24.47 14.71
C ASP A 109 -3.91 23.05 14.29
N ARG A 110 -4.05 22.12 15.24
CA ARG A 110 -4.59 20.77 14.96
C ARG A 110 -6.03 20.82 14.44
N PHE A 111 -6.84 21.75 14.92
CA PHE A 111 -8.22 21.94 14.49
C PHE A 111 -8.33 22.54 13.07
N ILE A 112 -7.46 23.50 12.72
CA ILE A 112 -7.46 24.19 11.43
C ILE A 112 -6.86 23.31 10.31
N ARG A 113 -5.77 22.57 10.60
CA ARG A 113 -5.09 21.72 9.59
C ARG A 113 -6.04 20.88 8.72
N PRO A 114 -7.02 20.12 9.26
CA PRO A 114 -7.95 19.34 8.42
C PRO A 114 -8.87 20.20 7.56
N MET A 115 -9.16 21.45 7.96
CA MET A 115 -9.97 22.38 7.15
C MET A 115 -9.19 22.97 5.97
N LEU A 116 -7.86 23.01 6.08
CA LEU A 116 -6.97 23.55 5.04
C LEU A 116 -6.38 22.48 4.12
N GLN A 117 -6.46 21.22 4.52
CA GLN A 117 -5.95 20.10 3.73
C GLN A 117 -7.05 19.50 2.87
N ARG A 118 -6.70 19.12 1.65
CA ARG A 118 -7.63 18.45 0.74
C ARG A 118 -7.04 17.13 0.28
N ASP A 119 -7.80 16.05 0.47
CA ASP A 119 -7.45 14.75 -0.11
C ASP A 119 -7.73 14.77 -1.61
N PHE A 120 -6.73 15.16 -2.41
CA PHE A 120 -6.87 15.21 -3.86
C PHE A 120 -7.20 13.85 -4.46
N ILE A 121 -6.64 12.76 -3.95
CA ILE A 121 -6.81 11.43 -4.56
C ILE A 121 -8.23 10.93 -4.37
N SER A 122 -8.82 11.11 -3.19
CA SER A 122 -10.22 10.71 -2.94
C SER A 122 -11.25 11.63 -3.60
N HIS A 123 -10.90 12.89 -3.92
CA HIS A 123 -11.83 13.85 -4.50
C HIS A 123 -11.71 14.01 -6.03
N LEU A 124 -10.65 13.50 -6.65
CA LEU A 124 -10.47 13.55 -8.09
C LEU A 124 -11.13 12.35 -8.79
N PRO A 125 -11.56 12.51 -10.06
CA PRO A 125 -11.89 11.38 -10.92
C PRO A 125 -10.74 10.36 -10.95
N SER A 126 -11.09 9.08 -10.95
CA SER A 126 -10.13 7.96 -10.83
C SER A 126 -8.97 8.03 -11.82
N GLN A 127 -9.24 8.44 -13.07
CA GLN A 127 -8.21 8.58 -14.11
C GLN A 127 -7.18 9.67 -13.79
N LEU A 128 -7.60 10.78 -13.16
CA LEU A 128 -6.69 11.86 -12.75
C LEU A 128 -5.88 11.45 -11.53
N ALA A 129 -6.52 10.82 -10.54
CA ALA A 129 -5.84 10.28 -9.37
C ALA A 129 -4.77 9.24 -9.77
N GLU A 130 -5.10 8.33 -10.68
CA GLU A 130 -4.17 7.36 -11.27
C GLU A 130 -3.01 8.05 -12.00
N ASN A 131 -3.30 9.10 -12.77
CA ASN A 131 -2.29 9.88 -13.49
C ASN A 131 -1.34 10.65 -12.58
N ILE A 132 -1.76 11.05 -11.38
CA ILE A 132 -0.85 11.65 -10.40
C ILE A 132 0.05 10.54 -9.83
N LEU A 133 -0.57 9.46 -9.36
CA LEU A 133 0.12 8.39 -8.63
C LEU A 133 1.06 7.55 -9.50
N ARG A 134 0.85 7.47 -10.83
CA ARG A 134 1.77 6.74 -11.73
C ARG A 134 3.20 7.32 -11.78
N HIS A 135 3.39 8.55 -11.33
CA HIS A 135 4.69 9.22 -11.35
C HIS A 135 5.49 9.00 -10.06
N THR A 136 4.92 8.35 -9.06
CA THR A 136 5.63 8.06 -7.81
C THR A 136 6.68 6.97 -8.02
N ASP A 137 7.70 6.98 -7.16
CA ASP A 137 8.63 5.86 -7.02
C ASP A 137 7.99 4.75 -6.17
N ALA A 138 8.70 3.64 -6.02
CA ALA A 138 8.18 2.50 -5.28
C ALA A 138 7.94 2.79 -3.80
N ARG A 139 8.80 3.61 -3.18
CA ARG A 139 8.69 3.94 -1.76
C ARG A 139 7.48 4.82 -1.52
N SER A 140 7.28 5.86 -2.34
CA SER A 140 6.07 6.67 -2.26
C SER A 140 4.82 5.89 -2.63
N LEU A 141 4.87 4.96 -3.60
CA LEU A 141 3.73 4.11 -3.93
C LEU A 141 3.33 3.21 -2.75
N ALA A 142 4.31 2.65 -2.04
CA ALA A 142 4.08 1.91 -0.79
C ALA A 142 3.46 2.77 0.30
N ALA A 143 3.92 4.01 0.47
CA ALA A 143 3.34 4.95 1.42
C ALA A 143 1.88 5.28 1.05
N CYS A 144 1.58 5.45 -0.25
CA CYS A 144 0.22 5.73 -0.74
C CYS A 144 -0.77 4.61 -0.38
N GLU A 145 -0.37 3.34 -0.40
CA GLU A 145 -1.22 2.21 0.02
C GLU A 145 -1.59 2.24 1.51
N ALA A 146 -0.75 2.88 2.33
CA ALA A 146 -0.93 2.98 3.77
C ALA A 146 -1.73 4.22 4.19
N VAL A 147 -2.04 5.14 3.26
CA VAL A 147 -2.81 6.35 3.56
C VAL A 147 -4.26 6.01 3.91
N SER A 148 -4.95 5.25 3.05
CA SER A 148 -6.34 4.83 3.27
C SER A 148 -6.75 3.70 2.33
N THR A 149 -7.91 3.08 2.58
CA THR A 149 -8.52 2.10 1.68
C THR A 149 -8.86 2.71 0.32
N SER A 150 -9.38 3.95 0.30
CA SER A 150 -9.66 4.71 -0.93
C SER A 150 -8.42 4.84 -1.81
N TRP A 151 -7.29 5.27 -1.23
CA TRP A 151 -6.03 5.39 -1.96
C TRP A 151 -5.58 4.05 -2.50
N ARG A 152 -5.55 3.00 -1.66
CA ARG A 152 -5.19 1.65 -2.09
C ARG A 152 -6.04 1.16 -3.25
N ASN A 153 -7.34 1.45 -3.25
CA ASN A 153 -8.25 1.08 -4.33
C ASN A 153 -7.88 1.78 -5.66
N VAL A 154 -7.54 3.07 -5.62
CA VAL A 154 -7.05 3.79 -6.81
C VAL A 154 -5.77 3.14 -7.36
N LEU A 155 -4.83 2.78 -6.48
CA LEU A 155 -3.59 2.09 -6.88
C LEU A 155 -3.87 0.73 -7.53
N ALA A 156 -4.82 -0.03 -6.95
CA ALA A 156 -5.18 -1.37 -7.41
C ALA A 156 -5.90 -1.33 -8.76
N VAL A 157 -6.93 -0.49 -8.90
CA VAL A 157 -7.67 -0.28 -10.16
C VAL A 157 -6.73 0.21 -11.27
N GLY A 158 -5.82 1.13 -10.95
CA GLY A 158 -4.83 1.66 -11.88
C GLY A 158 -3.69 0.70 -12.23
N GLN A 159 -3.59 -0.44 -11.54
CA GLN A 159 -2.50 -1.41 -11.67
C GLN A 159 -1.11 -0.76 -11.53
N LEU A 160 -0.95 0.16 -10.56
CA LEU A 160 0.24 1.01 -10.51
C LEU A 160 1.53 0.23 -10.23
N TRP A 161 1.49 -0.84 -9.43
CA TRP A 161 2.63 -1.74 -9.24
C TRP A 161 3.07 -2.41 -10.53
N ARG A 162 2.12 -2.90 -11.32
CA ARG A 162 2.42 -3.49 -12.62
C ARG A 162 3.09 -2.47 -13.54
N LYS A 163 2.53 -1.26 -13.64
CA LYS A 163 3.07 -0.19 -14.48
C LYS A 163 4.47 0.25 -14.05
N LEU A 164 4.73 0.28 -12.74
CA LEU A 164 6.04 0.56 -12.18
C LEU A 164 7.06 -0.50 -12.62
N ILE A 165 6.72 -1.78 -12.46
CA ILE A 165 7.57 -2.90 -12.89
C ILE A 165 7.79 -2.84 -14.42
N GLU A 166 6.73 -2.64 -15.19
CA GLU A 166 6.78 -2.55 -16.65
C GLU A 166 7.71 -1.41 -17.12
N ARG A 167 7.62 -0.24 -16.49
CA ARG A 167 8.53 0.90 -16.74
C ARG A 167 9.98 0.50 -16.46
N ASN A 168 10.25 -0.14 -15.34
CA ASN A 168 11.62 -0.53 -14.98
C ASN A 168 12.17 -1.62 -15.91
N VAL A 169 11.38 -2.61 -16.30
CA VAL A 169 11.76 -3.65 -17.27
C VAL A 169 12.08 -3.05 -18.65
N ARG A 170 11.38 -1.99 -19.05
CA ARG A 170 11.70 -1.26 -20.30
C ARG A 170 12.98 -0.45 -20.19
N ALA A 171 13.21 0.21 -19.06
CA ALA A 171 14.33 1.13 -18.88
C ALA A 171 15.66 0.44 -18.53
N ASP A 172 15.64 -0.65 -17.76
CA ASP A 172 16.82 -1.26 -17.15
C ASP A 172 17.05 -2.70 -17.68
N ASN A 173 18.27 -2.95 -18.16
CA ASN A 173 18.69 -4.25 -18.69
C ASN A 173 18.70 -5.35 -17.62
N LEU A 174 19.00 -5.02 -16.36
CA LEU A 174 18.97 -5.99 -15.26
C LEU A 174 17.54 -6.44 -14.98
N TRP A 175 16.59 -5.50 -14.92
CA TRP A 175 15.17 -5.81 -14.76
C TRP A 175 14.66 -6.66 -15.92
N ARG A 176 15.10 -6.36 -17.14
CA ARG A 176 14.75 -7.14 -18.33
C ARG A 176 15.27 -8.56 -18.25
N GLY A 177 16.56 -8.75 -18.02
CA GLY A 177 17.18 -10.07 -17.91
C GLY A 177 16.60 -10.89 -16.77
N LEU A 178 16.31 -10.26 -15.63
CA LEU A 178 15.66 -10.92 -14.49
C LEU A 178 14.24 -11.36 -14.83
N SER A 179 13.45 -10.50 -15.49
CA SER A 179 12.07 -10.82 -15.88
C SER A 179 11.98 -12.00 -16.84
N GLU A 180 13.00 -12.19 -17.69
CA GLU A 180 13.11 -13.30 -18.64
C GLU A 180 13.52 -14.59 -17.92
N LYS A 181 14.61 -14.55 -17.15
CA LYS A 181 15.11 -15.71 -16.40
C LYS A 181 14.09 -16.26 -15.40
N ARG A 182 13.35 -15.38 -14.73
CA ARG A 182 12.31 -15.75 -13.74
C ARG A 182 10.93 -15.96 -14.35
N ARG A 183 10.79 -15.83 -15.67
CA ARG A 183 9.52 -15.99 -16.40
C ARG A 183 8.40 -15.07 -15.90
N TRP A 184 8.75 -13.91 -15.34
CA TRP A 184 7.77 -12.88 -14.94
C TRP A 184 7.29 -12.04 -16.13
N LYS A 185 8.07 -11.98 -17.20
CA LYS A 185 7.74 -11.24 -18.43
C LYS A 185 6.34 -11.55 -18.97
N LYS A 186 5.89 -12.81 -18.84
CA LYS A 186 4.56 -13.26 -19.28
C LYS A 186 3.39 -12.64 -18.49
N TYR A 187 3.62 -12.12 -17.28
CA TYR A 187 2.59 -11.44 -16.50
C TYR A 187 2.61 -9.91 -16.68
N ILE A 188 3.77 -9.34 -17.04
CA ILE A 188 3.98 -7.89 -17.03
C ILE A 188 3.68 -7.27 -18.41
N MET A 189 4.15 -7.92 -19.49
CA MET A 189 4.21 -7.36 -20.85
C MET A 189 3.04 -7.77 -21.77
N ILE A 190 1.87 -8.08 -21.20
CA ILE A 190 0.67 -8.53 -21.94
C ILE A 190 -0.56 -7.66 -21.62
N SER A 191 -1.75 -7.93 -22.16
CA SER A 191 -2.95 -7.16 -21.79
C SER A 191 -3.34 -7.38 -20.32
N ARG A 192 -4.13 -6.45 -19.74
CA ARG A 192 -4.62 -6.57 -18.35
C ARG A 192 -5.43 -7.86 -18.18
N GLU A 193 -6.28 -8.17 -19.14
CA GLU A 193 -7.16 -9.33 -19.14
C GLU A 193 -6.38 -10.64 -19.27
N ALA A 194 -5.38 -10.70 -20.15
CA ALA A 194 -4.55 -11.90 -20.30
C ALA A 194 -3.68 -12.13 -19.05
N ALA A 195 -3.17 -11.06 -18.42
CA ALA A 195 -2.43 -11.18 -17.17
C ALA A 195 -3.32 -11.69 -16.04
N ALA A 196 -4.54 -11.16 -15.96
CA ALA A 196 -5.56 -11.58 -15.01
C ALA A 196 -5.86 -13.09 -15.12
N GLN A 197 -6.03 -13.61 -16.35
CA GLN A 197 -6.20 -15.05 -16.59
C GLN A 197 -5.00 -15.87 -16.14
N LEU A 198 -3.78 -15.50 -16.56
CA LEU A 198 -2.57 -16.25 -16.19
C LEU A 198 -2.31 -16.24 -14.67
N ILE A 199 -2.68 -15.16 -13.98
CA ILE A 199 -2.59 -15.08 -12.51
C ILE A 199 -3.58 -16.05 -11.88
N CYS A 200 -4.84 -16.05 -12.33
CA CYS A 200 -5.85 -17.02 -11.88
C CYS A 200 -5.40 -18.47 -12.09
N ASP A 201 -4.89 -18.79 -13.28
CA ASP A 201 -4.39 -20.13 -13.61
C ASP A 201 -3.24 -20.54 -12.68
N SER A 202 -2.31 -19.61 -12.40
CA SER A 202 -1.19 -19.87 -11.50
C SER A 202 -1.59 -20.05 -10.04
N LEU A 203 -2.72 -19.47 -9.62
CA LEU A 203 -3.24 -19.55 -8.25
C LEU A 203 -4.34 -20.62 -8.10
N GLY A 204 -4.71 -21.32 -9.17
CA GLY A 204 -5.81 -22.29 -9.16
C GLY A 204 -7.19 -21.66 -8.90
N ARG A 205 -7.40 -20.41 -9.30
CA ARG A 205 -8.65 -19.66 -9.06
C ARG A 205 -9.50 -19.56 -10.33
N PRO A 206 -10.84 -19.65 -10.24
CA PRO A 206 -11.72 -19.58 -11.40
C PRO A 206 -11.81 -18.15 -11.95
N TYR A 207 -11.11 -17.86 -13.06
CA TYR A 207 -11.10 -16.53 -13.68
C TYR A 207 -12.50 -16.02 -14.03
N GLU A 208 -13.34 -16.85 -14.65
CA GLU A 208 -14.67 -16.44 -15.10
C GLU A 208 -15.59 -16.02 -13.94
N ALA A 209 -15.41 -16.60 -12.75
CA ALA A 209 -16.16 -16.21 -11.56
C ALA A 209 -15.66 -14.89 -10.95
N LEU A 210 -14.37 -14.57 -11.15
CA LEU A 210 -13.72 -13.38 -10.59
C LEU A 210 -13.70 -12.21 -11.57
N ARG A 211 -13.93 -12.45 -12.87
CA ARG A 211 -13.79 -11.43 -13.92
C ARG A 211 -14.65 -10.19 -13.62
N GLY A 212 -14.00 -9.05 -13.53
CA GLY A 212 -14.66 -7.76 -13.24
C GLY A 212 -14.97 -7.51 -11.76
N SER A 213 -14.68 -8.46 -10.87
CA SER A 213 -14.89 -8.29 -9.43
C SER A 213 -13.78 -7.44 -8.80
N PHE A 214 -14.11 -6.82 -7.66
CA PHE A 214 -13.13 -6.12 -6.85
C PHE A 214 -12.05 -7.07 -6.30
N GLU A 215 -12.43 -8.31 -5.96
CA GLU A 215 -11.51 -9.37 -5.54
C GLU A 215 -10.43 -9.62 -6.61
N MET A 216 -10.81 -9.66 -7.89
CA MET A 216 -9.86 -9.83 -8.99
C MET A 216 -8.86 -8.67 -9.11
N ILE A 217 -9.31 -7.44 -8.86
CA ILE A 217 -8.48 -6.24 -8.88
C ILE A 217 -7.47 -6.30 -7.74
N MET A 218 -7.92 -6.61 -6.52
CA MET A 218 -7.06 -6.69 -5.35
C MET A 218 -6.07 -7.85 -5.41
N MET A 219 -6.50 -9.01 -5.93
CA MET A 219 -5.63 -10.15 -6.13
C MET A 219 -4.47 -9.81 -7.08
N GLN A 220 -4.75 -9.13 -8.19
CA GLN A 220 -3.69 -8.68 -9.10
C GLN A 220 -2.79 -7.63 -8.45
N HIS A 221 -3.36 -6.67 -7.71
CA HIS A 221 -2.60 -5.67 -6.99
C HIS A 221 -1.59 -6.31 -6.03
N HIS A 222 -2.05 -7.27 -5.22
CA HIS A 222 -1.20 -8.03 -4.30
C HIS A 222 -0.15 -8.87 -5.04
N PHE A 223 -0.53 -9.55 -6.12
CA PHE A 223 0.40 -10.32 -6.96
C PHE A 223 1.57 -9.46 -7.47
N TYR A 224 1.29 -8.27 -8.03
CA TYR A 224 2.34 -7.38 -8.51
C TYR A 224 3.16 -6.76 -7.38
N ARG A 225 2.54 -6.53 -6.21
CA ARG A 225 3.24 -6.07 -5.01
C ARG A 225 4.30 -7.08 -4.57
N ILE A 226 3.92 -8.36 -4.52
CA ILE A 226 4.81 -9.47 -4.17
C ILE A 226 5.93 -9.62 -5.19
N ILE A 227 5.61 -9.60 -6.49
CA ILE A 227 6.65 -9.64 -7.54
C ILE A 227 7.66 -8.51 -7.36
N TYR A 228 7.19 -7.29 -7.09
CA TYR A 228 8.08 -6.16 -6.86
C TYR A 228 9.02 -6.42 -5.68
N ILE A 229 8.50 -6.92 -4.55
CA ILE A 229 9.30 -7.25 -3.36
C ILE A 229 10.36 -8.31 -3.71
N TYR A 230 9.99 -9.38 -4.42
CA TYR A 230 10.95 -10.39 -4.85
C TYR A 230 12.04 -9.85 -5.78
N ILE A 231 11.69 -8.95 -6.70
CA ILE A 231 12.67 -8.28 -7.57
C ILE A 231 13.69 -7.52 -6.71
N ILE A 232 13.22 -6.72 -5.76
CA ILE A 232 14.09 -5.92 -4.91
C ILE A 232 14.95 -6.79 -4.00
N CYS A 233 14.36 -7.81 -3.34
CA CYS A 233 15.14 -8.78 -2.57
C CYS A 233 16.24 -9.42 -3.42
N PHE A 234 15.94 -9.80 -4.66
CA PHE A 234 16.97 -10.37 -5.55
C PHE A 234 18.13 -9.40 -5.80
N PHE A 235 17.85 -8.10 -6.00
CA PHE A 235 18.91 -7.10 -6.12
C PHE A 235 19.76 -7.04 -4.85
N TYR A 236 19.15 -6.97 -3.66
CA TYR A 236 19.90 -6.89 -2.39
C TYR A 236 20.71 -8.14 -2.04
N TYR A 237 20.30 -9.34 -2.49
CA TYR A 237 21.02 -10.58 -2.20
C TYR A 237 22.15 -10.91 -3.21
N PHE A 238 22.19 -10.24 -4.37
CA PHE A 238 23.14 -10.54 -5.45
C PHE A 238 24.03 -9.35 -5.89
N THR A 239 23.95 -8.20 -5.21
CA THR A 239 24.96 -7.12 -5.24
C THR A 239 25.72 -7.07 -3.93
#